data_AF-A0A937PS40-F1
#
_entry.id   AF-A0A937PS40-F1
#
_cell.length_a   1.000
_cell.length_b   1.000
_cell.length_c   1.000
_cell.angle_alpha   90.00
_cell.angle_beta   90.00
_cell.angle_gamma   90.00
#
_symmetry.space_group_name_H-M   'P 1'
#
loop_
_entity.id
_entity.type
_entity.pdbx_description
1 polymer ?
#
loop_
_entity_poly.entity_id
_entity_poly.type
_entity_poly.pdbx_seq_one_letter_code
_entity_poly.pdbx_strand_id
1 'polypeptide(L)'
;MMLAILACGAFAAAQQTRPAGTEKLIQRIVKSAKGDADAAARLLAAAKTLQDDPKVQVAICEAAYEYGIKAAGGFGSAVEALDILDKADTGRARIWAEKRIKIYRLFYIRATGKDKQRYGQSLVRMLLRIGDEKSKGGNTKEAADLYRQALVVAKRLNLPGREEISEKLIAAVHLLQVQSLIDRLKAKLAENPGEKPTRNSLIRVCLLGLDSPVEAAKYLSDHCDEAMRKYVPLAAKPLTELKEPQCLELARWYEQLIEKGTTPASQANAAARALRYYRHFLSGHNAKDAMGVGADLALKSLTERIKKLGLKLPGGAFGPLTKPAVIANFESGKLEGWRATGRAFGRGPCDGKCVPRYPASRFAGKRMISSYHEGDDSTGTLTSPGFVIRGRAITFLVGGGRFPGQTCMNLIVDGKVVRTVTGHYSNTLRADGWDVADLTGKTAVLQIIDNRKGHWAHILIDEIVQHPGKIDDIPKRPSRPALPRKRTITRPRRPSPPRRERKRG
;
A
#
# COMPACT_ATOMS: atom_id res chain seq x y z
N MET A 1 -29.15 22.02 32.90
CA MET A 1 -30.31 21.40 32.22
C MET A 1 -30.85 22.39 31.20
N MET A 2 -30.32 22.37 29.96
CA MET A 2 -30.97 22.95 28.78
C MET A 2 -30.11 22.65 27.53
N LEU A 3 -30.79 22.63 26.39
CA LEU A 3 -30.32 22.65 25.00
C LEU A 3 -30.26 21.32 24.25
N ALA A 4 -31.44 21.06 23.68
CA ALA A 4 -31.74 20.24 22.53
C ALA A 4 -31.31 20.90 21.20
N ILE A 5 -31.20 20.03 20.18
CA ILE A 5 -31.38 20.26 18.73
C ILE A 5 -30.25 20.95 17.95
N LEU A 6 -29.61 20.18 17.05
CA LEU A 6 -29.48 20.50 15.61
C LEU A 6 -29.08 19.26 14.78
N ALA A 7 -30.04 18.82 13.94
CA ALA A 7 -29.96 18.13 12.62
C ALA A 7 -28.95 16.97 12.45
N CYS A 8 -29.32 15.69 12.34
CA CYS A 8 -30.28 15.04 11.44
C CYS A 8 -30.05 15.40 9.95
N GLY A 9 -29.12 14.65 9.32
CA GLY A 9 -28.85 14.66 7.88
C GLY A 9 -28.90 13.23 7.34
N ALA A 10 -30.09 12.83 6.89
CA ALA A 10 -30.43 11.78 5.93
C ALA A 10 -29.47 10.57 5.77
N PHE A 11 -29.71 9.53 6.56
CA PHE A 11 -29.84 8.17 6.02
C PHE A 11 -31.14 7.60 6.59
N ALA A 12 -32.25 7.88 5.92
CA ALA A 12 -33.44 7.07 6.09
C ALA A 12 -33.04 5.66 5.65
N ALA A 13 -32.65 4.82 6.61
CA ALA A 13 -32.57 3.39 6.37
C ALA A 13 -33.96 3.00 5.88
N ALA A 14 -34.07 2.64 4.61
CA ALA A 14 -35.25 1.98 4.09
C ALA A 14 -35.49 0.78 5.01
N GLN A 15 -36.43 0.91 5.94
CA GLN A 15 -36.99 -0.24 6.65
C GLN A 15 -37.73 -1.02 5.57
N GLN A 16 -37.00 -1.92 4.93
CA GLN A 16 -37.61 -2.87 4.00
C GLN A 16 -38.63 -3.66 4.82
N THR A 17 -39.88 -3.61 4.37
CA THR A 17 -40.96 -4.38 4.97
C THR A 17 -40.54 -5.85 4.95
N ARG A 18 -40.49 -6.47 6.14
CA ARG A 18 -40.11 -7.88 6.27
C ARG A 18 -41.03 -8.72 5.36
N PRO A 19 -40.52 -9.76 4.68
CA PRO A 19 -41.36 -10.62 3.87
C PRO A 19 -42.54 -11.19 4.69
N ALA A 20 -43.70 -11.30 4.07
CA ALA A 20 -44.93 -11.73 4.73
C ALA A 20 -44.73 -13.04 5.50
N GLY A 21 -45.20 -13.11 6.75
CA GLY A 21 -45.06 -14.29 7.61
C GLY A 21 -43.73 -14.42 8.37
N THR A 22 -42.66 -13.73 7.93
CA THR A 22 -41.33 -13.78 8.59
C THR A 22 -41.39 -13.28 10.03
N GLU A 23 -42.17 -12.23 10.30
CA GLU A 23 -42.34 -11.68 11.64
C GLU A 23 -42.96 -12.71 12.60
N LYS A 24 -43.99 -13.43 12.15
CA LYS A 24 -44.64 -14.48 12.94
C LYS A 24 -43.67 -15.64 13.24
N LEU A 25 -42.82 -15.99 12.28
CA LEU A 25 -41.78 -17.00 12.46
C LEU A 25 -40.74 -16.57 13.51
N ILE A 26 -40.20 -15.36 13.41
CA ILE A 26 -39.26 -14.80 14.38
C ILE A 26 -39.89 -14.81 15.79
N GLN A 27 -41.12 -14.31 15.92
CA GLN A 27 -41.80 -14.27 17.21
C GLN A 27 -42.05 -15.66 17.81
N ARG A 28 -42.38 -16.66 16.98
CA ARG A 28 -42.54 -18.05 17.45
C ARG A 28 -41.23 -18.60 18.00
N ILE A 29 -40.12 -18.40 17.27
CA ILE A 29 -38.80 -18.85 17.69
C ILE A 29 -38.40 -18.18 19.00
N VAL A 30 -38.53 -16.85 19.09
CA VAL A 30 -38.18 -16.07 20.29
C VAL A 30 -39.03 -16.47 21.50
N LYS A 31 -40.35 -16.64 21.35
CA LYS A 31 -41.22 -17.07 22.45
C LYS A 31 -40.85 -18.44 23.04
N SER A 32 -40.29 -19.33 22.21
CA SER A 32 -39.86 -20.66 22.64
C SER A 32 -38.48 -20.68 23.30
N ALA A 33 -37.75 -19.57 23.27
CA ALA A 33 -36.37 -19.48 23.70
C ALA A 33 -36.24 -19.12 25.18
N LYS A 34 -35.22 -19.68 25.85
CA LYS A 34 -34.86 -19.39 27.24
C LYS A 34 -33.92 -18.17 27.31
N GLY A 35 -34.45 -17.00 26.94
CA GLY A 35 -33.73 -15.72 26.96
C GLY A 35 -33.05 -15.34 25.64
N ASP A 36 -32.43 -14.16 25.60
CA ASP A 36 -31.93 -13.53 24.36
C ASP A 36 -30.82 -14.35 23.66
N ALA A 37 -29.93 -14.99 24.43
CA ALA A 37 -28.85 -15.80 23.86
C ALA A 37 -29.37 -17.07 23.16
N ASP A 38 -30.32 -17.77 23.79
CA ASP A 38 -31.00 -18.93 23.19
C ASP A 38 -31.83 -18.50 21.97
N ALA A 39 -32.52 -17.35 22.05
CA ALA A 39 -33.27 -16.80 20.92
C ALA A 39 -32.36 -16.55 19.72
N ALA A 40 -31.20 -15.92 19.93
CA ALA A 40 -30.21 -15.67 18.88
C ALA A 40 -29.68 -16.96 18.26
N ALA A 41 -29.36 -17.98 19.08
CA ALA A 41 -28.88 -19.27 18.59
C ALA A 41 -29.92 -20.01 17.74
N ARG A 42 -31.18 -20.02 18.17
CA ARG A 42 -32.29 -20.65 17.43
C ARG A 42 -32.62 -19.92 16.13
N LEU A 43 -32.61 -18.59 16.15
CA LEU A 43 -32.80 -17.77 14.94
C LEU A 43 -31.68 -18.03 13.93
N LEU A 44 -30.42 -18.09 14.38
CA LEU A 44 -29.29 -18.44 13.52
C LEU A 44 -29.43 -19.85 12.94
N ALA A 45 -29.84 -20.84 13.74
CA ALA A 45 -30.08 -22.20 13.26
C ALA A 45 -31.17 -22.23 12.18
N ALA A 46 -32.28 -21.51 12.38
CA ALA A 46 -33.34 -21.37 11.38
C ALA A 46 -32.86 -20.64 10.10
N ALA A 47 -32.03 -19.62 10.22
CA ALA A 47 -31.47 -18.93 9.05
C ALA A 47 -30.57 -19.85 8.21
N LYS A 48 -29.80 -20.75 8.84
CA LYS A 48 -28.91 -21.69 8.16
C LYS A 48 -29.67 -22.71 7.31
N THR A 49 -30.93 -23.01 7.64
CA THR A 49 -31.78 -23.93 6.85
C THR A 49 -32.51 -23.24 5.70
N LEU A 50 -32.49 -21.91 5.61
CA LEU A 50 -33.25 -21.11 4.64
C LEU A 50 -32.39 -20.56 3.49
N GLN A 51 -31.43 -21.35 3.02
CA GLN A 51 -30.49 -20.90 1.97
C GLN A 51 -31.19 -20.58 0.63
N ASP A 52 -32.37 -21.15 0.40
CA ASP A 52 -33.15 -20.98 -0.83
C ASP A 52 -34.10 -19.75 -0.80
N ASP A 53 -34.23 -19.05 0.34
CA ASP A 53 -34.99 -17.79 0.45
C ASP A 53 -34.11 -16.68 1.05
N PRO A 54 -33.33 -15.97 0.20
CA PRO A 54 -32.38 -14.96 0.66
C PRO A 54 -33.03 -13.82 1.44
N LYS A 55 -34.27 -13.43 1.11
CA LYS A 55 -34.94 -12.30 1.78
C LYS A 55 -35.38 -12.66 3.20
N VAL A 56 -35.94 -13.86 3.38
CA VAL A 56 -36.34 -14.37 4.70
C VAL A 56 -35.09 -14.67 5.54
N GLN A 57 -34.04 -15.25 4.93
CA GLN A 57 -32.77 -15.51 5.60
C GLN A 57 -32.14 -14.23 6.15
N VAL A 58 -32.08 -13.16 5.34
CA VAL A 58 -31.56 -11.85 5.76
C VAL A 58 -32.34 -11.31 6.96
N ALA A 59 -33.67 -11.33 6.93
CA ALA A 59 -34.51 -10.83 8.01
C ALA A 59 -34.33 -11.63 9.33
N ILE A 60 -34.18 -12.95 9.24
CA ILE A 60 -33.93 -13.80 10.43
C ILE A 60 -32.52 -13.59 10.95
N CYS A 61 -31.51 -13.44 10.10
CA CYS A 61 -30.14 -13.11 10.52
C CYS A 61 -30.06 -11.74 11.20
N GLU A 62 -30.79 -10.73 10.70
CA GLU A 62 -30.90 -9.44 11.38
C GLU A 62 -31.50 -9.60 12.78
N ALA A 63 -32.57 -10.39 12.93
CA ALA A 63 -33.15 -10.68 14.24
C ALA A 63 -32.16 -11.44 15.14
N ALA A 64 -31.46 -12.46 14.62
CA ALA A 64 -30.45 -13.21 15.35
C ALA A 64 -29.34 -12.28 15.88
N TYR A 65 -28.91 -11.30 15.08
CA TYR A 65 -28.00 -10.24 15.51
C TYR A 65 -28.60 -9.38 16.64
N GLU A 66 -29.82 -8.85 16.47
CA GLU A 66 -30.42 -7.93 17.46
C GLU A 66 -30.67 -8.59 18.81
N TYR A 67 -31.06 -9.86 18.84
CA TYR A 67 -31.16 -10.63 20.09
C TYR A 67 -29.77 -11.01 20.63
N GLY A 68 -28.85 -11.41 19.75
CA GLY A 68 -27.53 -11.88 20.16
C GLY A 68 -26.67 -10.81 20.83
N ILE A 69 -26.82 -9.53 20.46
CA ILE A 69 -26.06 -8.44 21.10
C ILE A 69 -26.54 -8.06 22.50
N LYS A 70 -27.72 -8.54 22.94
CA LYS A 70 -28.28 -8.21 24.27
C LYS A 70 -27.66 -9.02 25.40
N ALA A 71 -27.17 -10.23 25.11
CA ALA A 71 -26.60 -11.14 26.10
C ALA A 71 -25.22 -11.65 25.67
N ALA A 72 -24.28 -11.76 26.62
CA ALA A 72 -22.90 -12.16 26.30
C ALA A 72 -22.79 -13.54 25.62
N GLY A 73 -23.64 -14.50 26.00
CA GLY A 73 -23.72 -15.82 25.36
C GLY A 73 -24.24 -15.79 23.92
N GLY A 74 -24.86 -14.67 23.48
CA GLY A 74 -25.41 -14.51 22.12
C GLY A 74 -24.45 -13.88 21.12
N PHE A 75 -23.27 -13.40 21.54
CA PHE A 75 -22.36 -12.68 20.64
C PHE A 75 -21.80 -13.55 19.51
N GLY A 76 -21.53 -14.84 19.78
CA GLY A 76 -21.10 -15.79 18.75
C GLY A 76 -22.14 -15.93 17.65
N SER A 77 -23.40 -16.17 18.05
CA SER A 77 -24.54 -16.26 17.12
C SER A 77 -24.71 -14.99 16.29
N ALA A 78 -24.50 -13.82 16.90
CA ALA A 78 -24.60 -12.54 16.22
C ALA A 78 -23.46 -12.31 15.20
N VAL A 79 -22.24 -12.78 15.48
CA VAL A 79 -21.13 -12.76 14.49
C VAL A 79 -21.41 -13.68 13.32
N GLU A 80 -21.85 -14.91 13.59
CA GLU A 80 -22.18 -15.86 12.52
C GLU A 80 -23.37 -15.37 11.67
N ALA A 81 -24.36 -14.72 12.28
CA ALA A 81 -25.46 -14.09 11.55
C ALA A 81 -24.94 -12.99 10.60
N LEU A 82 -23.97 -12.18 11.02
CA LEU A 82 -23.33 -11.19 10.15
C LEU A 82 -22.51 -11.84 9.02
N ASP A 83 -21.88 -12.99 9.24
CA ASP A 83 -21.17 -13.73 8.20
C ASP A 83 -22.10 -14.25 7.09
N ILE A 84 -23.35 -14.58 7.45
CA ILE A 84 -24.40 -14.92 6.47
C ILE A 84 -24.86 -13.64 5.74
N LEU A 85 -25.11 -12.55 6.48
CA LEU A 85 -25.55 -11.27 5.90
C LEU A 85 -24.54 -10.68 4.90
N ASP A 86 -23.24 -10.80 5.16
CA ASP A 86 -22.18 -10.35 4.25
C ASP A 86 -22.22 -11.07 2.89
N LYS A 87 -22.78 -12.29 2.84
CA LYS A 87 -22.93 -13.09 1.61
C LYS A 87 -24.29 -12.89 0.95
N ALA A 88 -25.35 -12.87 1.75
CA ALA A 88 -26.74 -12.81 1.28
C ALA A 88 -27.17 -11.41 0.86
N ASP A 89 -26.54 -10.36 1.40
CA ASP A 89 -26.89 -8.96 1.13
C ASP A 89 -25.65 -8.06 1.05
N THR A 90 -24.94 -8.20 -0.07
CA THR A 90 -23.74 -7.42 -0.37
C THR A 90 -24.03 -5.93 -0.56
N GLY A 91 -25.26 -5.57 -0.92
CA GLY A 91 -25.70 -4.18 -1.08
C GLY A 91 -25.66 -3.39 0.23
N ARG A 92 -25.84 -4.06 1.38
CA ARG A 92 -25.77 -3.47 2.72
C ARG A 92 -24.49 -3.82 3.49
N ALA A 93 -23.43 -4.27 2.81
CA ALA A 93 -22.15 -4.66 3.43
C ALA A 93 -21.58 -3.61 4.42
N ARG A 94 -21.77 -2.31 4.15
CA ARG A 94 -21.34 -1.23 5.07
C ARG A 94 -22.07 -1.29 6.42
N ILE A 95 -23.37 -1.53 6.40
CA ILE A 95 -24.20 -1.65 7.62
C ILE A 95 -23.74 -2.85 8.43
N TRP A 96 -23.44 -3.97 7.77
CA TRP A 96 -22.93 -5.19 8.42
C TRP A 96 -21.56 -4.97 9.05
N ALA A 97 -20.66 -4.25 8.38
CA ALA A 97 -19.37 -3.88 8.93
C ALA A 97 -19.49 -3.01 10.20
N GLU A 98 -20.38 -2.02 10.21
CA GLU A 98 -20.64 -1.17 11.38
C GLU A 98 -21.25 -1.97 12.56
N LYS A 99 -22.21 -2.86 12.27
CA LYS A 99 -22.77 -3.80 13.25
C LYS A 99 -21.71 -4.76 13.81
N ARG A 100 -20.77 -5.23 12.98
CA ARG A 100 -19.66 -6.09 13.40
C ARG A 100 -18.72 -5.38 14.37
N ILE A 101 -18.39 -4.11 14.12
CA ILE A 101 -17.60 -3.30 15.05
C ILE A 101 -18.28 -3.21 16.42
N LYS A 102 -19.60 -3.01 16.45
CA LYS A 102 -20.37 -2.96 17.71
C LYS A 102 -20.18 -4.23 18.53
N ILE A 103 -20.32 -5.42 17.91
CA ILE A 103 -20.13 -6.70 18.62
C ILE A 103 -18.69 -6.88 19.09
N TYR A 104 -17.70 -6.63 18.23
CA TYR A 104 -16.29 -6.81 18.63
C TYR A 104 -15.87 -5.85 19.74
N ARG A 105 -16.50 -4.69 19.84
CA ARG A 105 -16.36 -3.78 20.99
C ARG A 105 -16.90 -4.42 22.28
N LEU A 106 -18.07 -5.06 22.21
CA LEU A 106 -18.66 -5.78 23.35
C LEU A 106 -17.78 -6.98 23.78
N PHE A 107 -17.25 -7.75 22.83
CA PHE A 107 -16.28 -8.82 23.11
C PHE A 107 -15.02 -8.26 23.77
N TYR A 108 -14.44 -7.19 23.20
CA TYR A 108 -13.22 -6.57 23.73
C TYR A 108 -13.39 -6.04 25.16
N ILE A 109 -14.53 -5.40 25.47
CA ILE A 109 -14.80 -4.86 26.80
C ILE A 109 -14.86 -5.99 27.84
N ARG A 110 -15.56 -7.09 27.52
CA ARG A 110 -15.80 -8.20 28.46
C ARG A 110 -14.66 -9.20 28.54
N ALA A 111 -13.88 -9.36 27.48
CA ALA A 111 -12.80 -10.34 27.44
C ALA A 111 -11.63 -9.95 28.35
N THR A 112 -10.91 -10.97 28.79
CA THR A 112 -9.66 -10.89 29.57
C THR A 112 -8.56 -11.70 28.87
N GLY A 113 -7.30 -11.54 29.33
CA GLY A 113 -6.16 -12.31 28.83
C GLY A 113 -5.99 -12.30 27.31
N LYS A 114 -5.76 -13.49 26.73
CA LYS A 114 -5.50 -13.70 25.30
C LYS A 114 -6.70 -13.34 24.41
N ASP A 115 -7.92 -13.59 24.87
CA ASP A 115 -9.13 -13.25 24.12
C ASP A 115 -9.28 -11.74 23.97
N LYS A 116 -8.96 -10.97 25.01
CA LYS A 116 -8.96 -9.50 24.94
C LYS A 116 -8.01 -8.98 23.87
N GLN A 117 -6.82 -9.58 23.75
CA GLN A 117 -5.87 -9.25 22.69
C GLN A 117 -6.43 -9.59 21.30
N ARG A 118 -6.96 -10.80 21.12
CA ARG A 118 -7.54 -11.27 19.84
C ARG A 118 -8.70 -10.38 19.37
N TYR A 119 -9.64 -10.08 20.26
CA TYR A 119 -10.79 -9.22 19.94
C TYR A 119 -10.36 -7.77 19.72
N GLY A 120 -9.45 -7.24 20.52
CA GLY A 120 -8.93 -5.88 20.33
C GLY A 120 -8.16 -5.72 19.02
N GLN A 121 -7.33 -6.69 18.63
CA GLN A 121 -6.65 -6.67 17.33
C GLN A 121 -7.64 -6.72 16.16
N SER A 122 -8.70 -7.52 16.27
CA SER A 122 -9.74 -7.60 15.25
C SER A 122 -10.56 -6.31 15.18
N LEU A 123 -10.90 -5.71 16.33
CA LEU A 123 -11.59 -4.43 16.41
C LEU A 123 -10.76 -3.30 15.77
N VAL A 124 -9.47 -3.21 16.08
CA VAL A 124 -8.56 -2.22 15.46
C VAL A 124 -8.55 -2.38 13.94
N ARG A 125 -8.39 -3.60 13.42
CA ARG A 125 -8.39 -3.84 11.96
C ARG A 125 -9.68 -3.37 11.29
N MET A 126 -10.84 -3.62 11.91
CA MET A 126 -12.12 -3.19 11.35
C MET A 126 -12.30 -1.67 11.41
N LEU A 127 -11.95 -1.03 12.54
CA LEU A 127 -11.98 0.43 12.68
C LEU A 127 -11.11 1.11 11.63
N LEU A 128 -9.90 0.60 11.38
CA LEU A 128 -9.01 1.13 10.36
C LEU A 128 -9.57 0.98 8.96
N ARG A 129 -10.14 -0.19 8.63
CA ARG A 129 -10.75 -0.42 7.32
C ARG A 129 -11.88 0.57 7.04
N ILE A 130 -12.83 0.72 7.96
CA ILE A 130 -13.93 1.68 7.77
C ILE A 130 -13.40 3.11 7.79
N GLY A 131 -12.40 3.42 8.65
CA GLY A 131 -11.74 4.72 8.66
C GLY A 131 -11.14 5.08 7.30
N ASP A 132 -10.43 4.13 6.68
CA ASP A 132 -9.84 4.29 5.35
C ASP A 132 -10.92 4.50 4.27
N GLU A 133 -12.01 3.74 4.33
CA GLU A 133 -13.16 3.90 3.44
C GLU A 133 -13.84 5.28 3.59
N LYS A 134 -14.05 5.74 4.83
CA LYS A 134 -14.61 7.07 5.13
C LYS A 134 -13.69 8.19 4.66
N SER A 135 -12.38 8.03 4.88
CA SER A 135 -11.35 8.97 4.42
C SER A 135 -11.37 9.09 2.89
N LYS A 136 -11.46 7.97 2.16
CA LYS A 136 -11.57 7.96 0.69
C LYS A 136 -12.87 8.59 0.19
N GLY A 137 -13.97 8.37 0.91
CA GLY A 137 -15.28 8.97 0.60
C GLY A 137 -15.42 10.44 1.01
N GLY A 138 -14.36 11.11 1.47
CA GLY A 138 -14.39 12.51 1.88
C GLY A 138 -15.01 12.78 3.26
N ASN A 139 -15.40 11.74 3.99
CA ASN A 139 -15.94 11.87 5.34
C ASN A 139 -14.80 11.84 6.38
N THR A 140 -14.01 12.92 6.37
CA THR A 140 -12.78 13.04 7.18
C THR A 140 -13.07 13.01 8.67
N LYS A 141 -14.22 13.53 9.12
CA LYS A 141 -14.59 13.58 10.54
C LYS A 141 -14.78 12.18 11.10
N GLU A 142 -15.62 11.37 10.46
CA GLU A 142 -15.84 9.99 10.88
C GLU A 142 -14.57 9.15 10.77
N ALA A 143 -13.75 9.39 9.74
CA ALA A 143 -12.44 8.72 9.61
C ALA A 143 -11.54 9.02 10.82
N ALA A 144 -11.40 10.30 11.20
CA ALA A 144 -10.61 10.71 12.36
C ALA A 144 -11.13 10.07 13.66
N ASP A 145 -12.45 10.00 13.84
CA ASP A 145 -13.06 9.38 15.02
C ASP A 145 -12.79 7.88 15.08
N LEU A 146 -12.84 7.18 13.94
CA LEU A 146 -12.52 5.76 13.85
C LEU A 146 -11.03 5.49 14.11
N TYR A 147 -10.13 6.30 13.55
CA TYR A 147 -8.68 6.18 13.81
C TYR A 147 -8.36 6.46 15.28
N ARG A 148 -9.01 7.45 15.90
CA ARG A 148 -8.84 7.75 17.33
C ARG A 148 -9.27 6.56 18.20
N GLN A 149 -10.41 5.96 17.89
CA GLN A 149 -10.87 4.75 18.58
C GLN A 149 -9.90 3.59 18.41
N ALA A 150 -9.40 3.37 17.19
CA ALA A 150 -8.43 2.32 16.90
C ALA A 150 -7.13 2.54 17.70
N LEU A 151 -6.64 3.78 17.75
CA LEU A 151 -5.40 4.13 18.45
C LEU A 151 -5.52 3.91 19.97
N VAL A 152 -6.67 4.23 20.57
CA VAL A 152 -6.94 4.00 21.99
C VAL A 152 -6.84 2.51 22.32
N VAL A 153 -7.51 1.65 21.53
CA VAL A 153 -7.47 0.19 21.72
C VAL A 153 -6.05 -0.35 21.50
N ALA A 154 -5.40 0.08 20.42
CA ALA A 154 -4.05 -0.36 20.07
C ALA A 154 -2.99 0.05 21.12
N LYS A 155 -3.08 1.27 21.67
CA LYS A 155 -2.21 1.73 22.76
C LYS A 155 -2.42 0.91 24.03
N ARG A 156 -3.68 0.72 24.45
CA ARG A 156 -4.01 -0.04 25.67
C ARG A 156 -3.52 -1.49 25.61
N LEU A 157 -3.55 -2.11 24.43
CA LEU A 157 -3.13 -3.49 24.22
C LEU A 157 -1.67 -3.64 23.75
N ASN A 158 -0.93 -2.55 23.62
CA ASN A 158 0.44 -2.55 23.07
C ASN A 158 0.55 -3.26 21.69
N LEU A 159 -0.44 -3.07 20.82
CA LEU A 159 -0.47 -3.71 19.50
C LEU A 159 0.56 -3.11 18.53
N PRO A 160 1.05 -3.89 17.55
CA PRO A 160 1.85 -3.36 16.44
C PRO A 160 1.03 -2.39 15.58
N GLY A 161 1.71 -1.51 14.83
CA GLY A 161 1.08 -0.58 13.89
C GLY A 161 0.53 0.72 14.50
N ARG A 162 0.73 0.98 15.81
CA ARG A 162 0.29 2.23 16.47
C ARG A 162 0.76 3.50 15.78
N GLU A 163 1.97 3.48 15.24
CA GLU A 163 2.55 4.62 14.50
C GLU A 163 1.73 4.90 13.23
N GLU A 164 1.42 3.89 12.44
CA GLU A 164 0.58 4.02 11.24
C GLU A 164 -0.82 4.58 11.58
N ILE A 165 -1.45 4.08 12.65
CA ILE A 165 -2.75 4.58 13.10
C ILE A 165 -2.64 6.06 13.53
N SER A 166 -1.55 6.40 14.24
CA SER A 166 -1.29 7.77 14.67
C SER A 166 -1.10 8.69 13.47
N GLU A 167 -0.39 8.26 12.44
CA GLU A 167 -0.19 9.02 11.19
C GLU A 167 -1.51 9.25 10.46
N LYS A 168 -2.34 8.22 10.31
CA LYS A 168 -3.68 8.34 9.73
C LYS A 168 -4.56 9.33 10.50
N LEU A 169 -4.52 9.27 11.83
CA LEU A 169 -5.25 10.20 12.69
C LEU A 169 -4.74 11.64 12.54
N ILE A 170 -3.42 11.85 12.55
CA ILE A 170 -2.81 13.17 12.39
C ILE A 170 -3.20 13.78 11.04
N ALA A 171 -3.12 12.99 9.96
CA ALA A 171 -3.52 13.43 8.62
C ALA A 171 -5.01 13.81 8.56
N ALA A 172 -5.90 12.98 9.12
CA ALA A 172 -7.34 13.26 9.14
C ALA A 172 -7.67 14.52 9.96
N VAL A 173 -7.05 14.68 11.13
CA VAL A 173 -7.26 15.86 11.99
C VAL A 173 -6.73 17.14 11.32
N HIS A 174 -5.56 17.08 10.67
CA HIS A 174 -5.03 18.20 9.91
C HIS A 174 -6.00 18.62 8.79
N LEU A 175 -6.53 17.66 8.04
CA LEU A 175 -7.50 17.95 6.98
C LEU A 175 -8.79 18.59 7.52
N LEU A 176 -9.28 18.18 8.70
CA LEU A 176 -10.42 18.84 9.37
C LEU A 176 -10.10 20.29 9.77
N GLN A 177 -8.89 20.54 10.28
CA GLN A 177 -8.45 21.89 10.63
C GLN A 177 -8.35 22.79 9.39
N VAL A 178 -7.84 22.25 8.28
CA VAL A 178 -7.78 22.94 6.99
C VAL A 178 -9.19 23.28 6.48
N GLN A 179 -10.13 22.32 6.52
CA GLN A 179 -11.52 22.53 6.13
C GLN A 179 -12.20 23.62 6.98
N SER A 180 -12.06 23.54 8.31
CA SER A 180 -12.62 24.56 9.21
C SER A 180 -12.02 25.95 8.98
N LEU A 181 -10.72 26.03 8.65
CA LEU A 181 -10.07 27.29 8.31
C LEU A 181 -10.61 27.85 6.98
N ILE A 182 -10.82 26.99 5.98
CA ILE A 182 -11.44 27.39 4.71
C ILE A 182 -12.84 27.96 4.94
N ASP A 183 -13.68 27.27 5.71
CA ASP A 183 -15.04 27.74 6.01
C ASP A 183 -15.04 29.10 6.70
N ARG A 184 -14.13 29.29 7.66
CA ARG A 184 -13.95 30.57 8.35
C ARG A 184 -13.49 31.69 7.40
N LEU A 185 -12.52 31.42 6.53
CA LEU A 185 -12.03 32.40 5.57
C LEU A 185 -13.09 32.73 4.51
N LYS A 186 -13.91 31.76 4.11
CA LYS A 186 -15.07 31.96 3.23
C LYS A 186 -16.11 32.88 3.88
N ALA A 187 -16.46 32.63 5.14
CA ALA A 187 -17.39 33.47 5.89
C ALA A 187 -16.89 34.93 5.97
N LYS A 188 -15.62 35.13 6.32
CA LYS A 188 -15.00 36.47 6.34
C LYS A 188 -15.00 37.15 4.96
N LEU A 189 -14.71 36.40 3.90
CA LEU A 189 -14.69 36.94 2.55
C LEU A 189 -16.10 37.26 2.03
N ALA A 190 -17.14 36.60 2.54
CA ALA A 190 -18.53 36.93 2.23
C ALA A 190 -18.94 38.29 2.86
N GLU A 191 -18.42 38.61 4.04
CA GLU A 191 -18.61 39.90 4.70
C GLU A 191 -17.79 41.03 4.04
N ASN A 192 -16.57 40.73 3.59
CA ASN A 192 -15.69 41.69 2.93
C ASN A 192 -15.02 41.11 1.66
N PRO A 193 -15.71 41.13 0.50
CA PRO A 193 -15.21 40.49 -0.73
C PRO A 193 -13.90 41.07 -1.28
N GLY A 194 -13.58 42.32 -0.94
CA GLY A 194 -12.37 43.02 -1.39
C GLY A 194 -11.12 42.77 -0.51
N GLU A 195 -11.25 42.03 0.59
CA GLU A 195 -10.17 41.83 1.54
C GLU A 195 -9.04 40.93 0.97
N LYS A 196 -8.00 41.57 0.42
CA LYS A 196 -6.84 40.90 -0.18
C LYS A 196 -6.14 39.90 0.75
N PRO A 197 -5.82 40.21 2.02
CA PRO A 197 -5.16 39.25 2.92
C PRO A 197 -5.96 37.96 3.16
N THR A 198 -7.28 38.08 3.38
CA THR A 198 -8.18 36.95 3.59
C THR A 198 -8.28 36.09 2.34
N ARG A 199 -8.45 36.70 1.17
CA ARG A 199 -8.49 35.99 -0.11
C ARG A 199 -7.19 35.25 -0.41
N ASN A 200 -6.05 35.92 -0.27
CA ASN A 200 -4.73 35.31 -0.47
C ASN A 200 -4.49 34.15 0.51
N SER A 201 -4.96 34.27 1.76
CA SER A 201 -4.88 33.20 2.76
C SER A 201 -5.76 32.01 2.36
N LEU A 202 -6.99 32.24 1.90
CA LEU A 202 -7.89 31.20 1.42
C LEU A 202 -7.28 30.42 0.25
N ILE A 203 -6.70 31.13 -0.72
CA ILE A 203 -6.00 30.52 -1.86
C ILE A 203 -4.83 29.67 -1.38
N ARG A 204 -3.98 30.18 -0.48
CA ARG A 204 -2.83 29.42 0.06
C ARG A 204 -3.26 28.17 0.81
N VAL A 205 -4.33 28.26 1.60
CA VAL A 205 -4.85 27.11 2.37
C VAL A 205 -5.43 26.04 1.41
N CYS A 206 -6.15 26.43 0.36
CA CYS A 206 -6.60 25.49 -0.66
C CYS A 206 -5.41 24.86 -1.41
N LEU A 207 -4.41 25.67 -1.74
CA LEU A 207 -3.25 25.26 -2.53
C LEU A 207 -2.32 24.31 -1.76
N LEU A 208 -2.02 24.63 -0.50
CA LEU A 208 -1.00 23.94 0.28
C LEU A 208 -1.62 23.04 1.37
N GLY A 209 -2.75 23.43 1.94
CA GLY A 209 -3.45 22.63 2.95
C GLY A 209 -4.21 21.46 2.33
N LEU A 210 -5.04 21.74 1.31
CA LEU A 210 -5.80 20.71 0.59
C LEU A 210 -5.04 20.05 -0.57
N ASP A 211 -3.90 20.60 -0.99
CA ASP A 211 -3.22 20.25 -2.25
C ASP A 211 -4.16 20.33 -3.48
N SER A 212 -5.03 21.35 -3.51
CA SER A 212 -6.02 21.55 -4.58
C SER A 212 -5.88 22.92 -5.24
N PRO A 213 -5.03 23.05 -6.28
CA PRO A 213 -4.95 24.26 -7.08
C PRO A 213 -6.24 24.55 -7.86
N VAL A 214 -7.00 23.51 -8.22
CA VAL A 214 -8.32 23.65 -8.87
C VAL A 214 -9.30 24.34 -7.93
N GLU A 215 -9.34 23.95 -6.65
CA GLU A 215 -10.16 24.63 -5.65
C GLU A 215 -9.63 26.05 -5.39
N ALA A 216 -8.30 26.21 -5.28
CA ALA A 216 -7.67 27.52 -5.08
C ALA A 216 -7.99 28.51 -6.21
N ALA A 217 -8.05 28.05 -7.46
CA ALA A 217 -8.35 28.87 -8.63
C ALA A 217 -9.73 29.53 -8.57
N LYS A 218 -10.72 28.91 -7.89
CA LYS A 218 -12.08 29.46 -7.74
C LYS A 218 -12.13 30.79 -6.97
N TYR A 219 -11.09 31.09 -6.17
CA TYR A 219 -11.05 32.28 -5.34
C TYR A 219 -10.15 33.38 -5.90
N LEU A 220 -9.54 33.17 -7.08
CA LEU A 220 -8.76 34.20 -7.76
C LEU A 220 -9.63 35.41 -8.11
N SER A 221 -9.02 36.59 -8.04
CA SER A 221 -9.59 37.87 -8.46
C SER A 221 -8.48 38.86 -8.76
N ASP A 222 -8.83 40.03 -9.28
CA ASP A 222 -7.86 41.11 -9.55
C ASP A 222 -7.12 41.60 -8.30
N HIS A 223 -7.75 41.48 -7.13
CA HIS A 223 -7.15 41.80 -5.83
C HIS A 223 -6.04 40.81 -5.38
N CYS A 224 -5.83 39.68 -6.06
CA CYS A 224 -4.83 38.68 -5.66
C CYS A 224 -3.40 39.08 -6.03
N ASP A 225 -2.42 38.51 -5.32
CA ASP A 225 -1.00 38.69 -5.66
C ASP A 225 -0.72 38.26 -7.11
N GLU A 226 0.14 38.99 -7.81
CA GLU A 226 0.48 38.74 -9.22
C GLU A 226 0.99 37.31 -9.45
N ALA A 227 1.85 36.81 -8.54
CA ALA A 227 2.32 35.43 -8.58
C ALA A 227 1.16 34.42 -8.47
N MET A 228 0.13 34.68 -7.65
CA MET A 228 -1.03 33.78 -7.57
C MET A 228 -1.85 33.81 -8.85
N ARG A 229 -2.10 35.00 -9.40
CA ARG A 229 -2.83 35.17 -10.68
C ARG A 229 -2.12 34.46 -11.83
N LYS A 230 -0.78 34.47 -11.86
CA LYS A 230 0.02 33.75 -12.86
C LYS A 230 0.02 32.23 -12.64
N TYR A 231 0.37 31.76 -11.44
CA TYR A 231 0.74 30.36 -11.23
C TYR A 231 -0.39 29.44 -10.77
N VAL A 232 -1.41 29.96 -10.06
CA VAL A 232 -2.54 29.12 -9.62
C VAL A 232 -3.31 28.52 -10.80
N PRO A 233 -3.66 29.27 -11.87
CA PRO A 233 -4.31 28.68 -13.04
C PRO A 233 -3.45 27.63 -13.74
N LEU A 234 -2.13 27.84 -13.82
CA LEU A 234 -1.21 26.85 -14.39
C LEU A 234 -1.14 25.58 -13.53
N ALA A 235 -1.07 25.72 -12.20
CA ALA A 235 -1.03 24.59 -11.28
C ALA A 235 -2.35 23.78 -11.26
N ALA A 236 -3.46 24.38 -11.67
CA ALA A 236 -4.76 23.72 -11.81
C ALA A 236 -4.87 22.85 -13.07
N LYS A 237 -4.01 23.06 -14.07
CA LYS A 237 -4.01 22.25 -15.29
C LYS A 237 -3.44 20.84 -15.04
N PRO A 238 -3.91 19.82 -15.78
CA PRO A 238 -3.23 18.55 -15.87
C PRO A 238 -1.77 18.75 -16.31
N LEU A 239 -0.85 17.93 -15.77
CA LEU A 239 0.57 17.98 -16.17
C LEU A 239 0.78 17.87 -17.69
N THR A 240 -0.06 17.07 -18.36
CA THR A 240 0.01 16.81 -19.80
C THR A 240 -0.26 18.04 -20.66
N GLU A 241 -0.86 19.09 -20.10
CA GLU A 241 -1.15 20.35 -20.79
C GLU A 241 -0.09 21.43 -20.53
N LEU A 242 0.88 21.17 -19.64
CA LEU A 242 1.90 22.13 -19.26
C LEU A 242 3.12 22.03 -20.18
N LYS A 243 3.59 23.19 -20.65
CA LYS A 243 4.84 23.29 -21.40
C LYS A 243 6.04 23.14 -20.47
N GLU A 244 7.18 22.72 -21.01
CA GLU A 244 8.42 22.54 -20.24
C GLU A 244 8.81 23.78 -19.42
N PRO A 245 8.84 25.02 -19.97
CA PRO A 245 9.20 26.20 -19.18
C PRO A 245 8.20 26.48 -18.05
N GLN A 246 6.91 26.20 -18.28
CA GLN A 246 5.87 26.37 -17.25
C GLN A 246 6.06 25.40 -16.09
N CYS A 247 6.49 24.17 -16.37
CA CYS A 247 6.85 23.21 -15.32
C CYS A 247 8.02 23.72 -14.49
N LEU A 248 9.08 24.22 -15.13
CA LEU A 248 10.23 24.76 -14.41
C LEU A 248 9.87 25.97 -13.54
N GLU A 249 9.06 26.90 -14.07
CA GLU A 249 8.56 28.04 -13.30
C GLU A 249 7.69 27.60 -12.11
N LEU A 250 6.75 26.67 -12.32
CA LEU A 250 5.90 26.13 -11.25
C LEU A 250 6.73 25.43 -10.19
N ALA A 251 7.76 24.66 -10.58
CA ALA A 251 8.63 23.97 -9.65
C ALA A 251 9.31 24.95 -8.68
N ARG A 252 9.90 26.01 -9.23
CA ARG A 252 10.56 27.08 -8.45
C ARG A 252 9.58 27.86 -7.59
N TRP A 253 8.38 28.15 -8.12
CA TRP A 253 7.35 28.84 -7.34
C TRP A 253 6.91 28.00 -6.14
N TYR A 254 6.65 26.70 -6.32
CA TYR A 254 6.30 25.81 -5.22
C TYR A 254 7.44 25.64 -4.20
N GLU A 255 8.70 25.66 -4.62
CA GLU A 255 9.83 25.69 -3.68
C GLU A 255 9.78 26.91 -2.75
N GLN A 256 9.49 28.09 -3.28
CA GLN A 256 9.31 29.29 -2.46
C GLN A 256 8.12 29.16 -1.50
N LEU A 257 7.08 28.40 -1.88
CA LEU A 257 5.93 28.14 -1.04
C LEU A 257 6.22 27.16 0.11
N ILE A 258 7.30 26.38 0.04
CA ILE A 258 7.72 25.51 1.16
C ILE A 258 7.99 26.37 2.40
N GLU A 259 8.64 27.52 2.25
CA GLU A 259 8.95 28.42 3.37
C GLU A 259 7.71 29.14 3.90
N LYS A 260 6.69 29.30 3.05
CA LYS A 260 5.40 29.88 3.43
C LYS A 260 4.43 28.85 4.00
N GLY A 261 4.77 27.56 3.95
CA GLY A 261 3.99 26.49 4.54
C GLY A 261 4.04 26.57 6.07
N THR A 262 2.89 26.85 6.69
CA THR A 262 2.75 27.01 8.14
C THR A 262 2.70 25.69 8.91
N THR A 263 2.60 24.55 8.21
CA THR A 263 2.53 23.22 8.82
C THR A 263 3.42 22.23 8.05
N PRO A 264 3.97 21.19 8.68
CA PRO A 264 4.75 20.17 7.97
C PRO A 264 4.00 19.54 6.78
N ALA A 265 2.68 19.35 6.91
CA ALA A 265 1.85 18.84 5.83
C ALA A 265 1.75 19.81 4.64
N SER A 266 1.56 21.12 4.90
CA SER A 266 1.53 22.12 3.83
C SER A 266 2.88 22.31 3.15
N GLN A 267 3.97 22.20 3.90
CA GLN A 267 5.34 22.16 3.36
C GLN A 267 5.56 20.90 2.49
N ALA A 268 5.10 19.74 2.95
CA ALA A 268 5.19 18.49 2.22
C ALA A 268 4.39 18.53 0.90
N ASN A 269 3.21 19.13 0.90
CA ASN A 269 2.39 19.32 -0.31
C ASN A 269 3.09 20.24 -1.32
N ALA A 270 3.67 21.36 -0.86
CA ALA A 270 4.45 22.25 -1.72
C ALA A 270 5.67 21.52 -2.32
N ALA A 271 6.43 20.80 -1.50
CA ALA A 271 7.59 20.04 -1.92
C ALA A 271 7.22 18.93 -2.91
N ALA A 272 6.11 18.23 -2.68
CA ALA A 272 5.58 17.21 -3.58
C ALA A 272 5.25 17.77 -4.97
N ARG A 273 4.60 18.94 -5.03
CA ARG A 273 4.31 19.64 -6.28
C ARG A 273 5.59 20.06 -7.00
N ALA A 274 6.54 20.67 -6.30
CA ALA A 274 7.81 21.08 -6.89
C ALA A 274 8.59 19.89 -7.48
N LEU A 275 8.73 18.78 -6.74
CA LEU A 275 9.35 17.55 -7.22
C LEU A 275 8.67 17.03 -8.50
N ARG A 276 7.33 17.06 -8.53
CA ARG A 276 6.54 16.58 -9.68
C ARG A 276 6.83 17.40 -10.93
N TYR A 277 6.89 18.72 -10.82
CA TYR A 277 7.16 19.59 -11.96
C TYR A 277 8.62 19.51 -12.44
N TYR A 278 9.61 19.45 -11.54
CA TYR A 278 11.01 19.24 -11.95
C TYR A 278 11.20 17.95 -12.73
N ARG A 279 10.60 16.86 -12.23
CA ARG A 279 10.68 15.56 -12.92
C ARG A 279 10.00 15.58 -14.26
N HIS A 280 8.87 16.28 -14.39
CA HIS A 280 8.19 16.40 -15.68
C HIS A 280 9.04 17.18 -16.68
N PHE A 281 9.59 18.32 -16.26
CA PHE A 281 10.55 19.09 -17.04
C PHE A 281 11.73 18.22 -17.53
N LEU A 282 12.43 17.55 -16.62
CA LEU A 282 13.58 16.69 -16.94
C LEU A 282 13.24 15.47 -17.80
N SER A 283 11.96 15.11 -17.93
CA SER A 283 11.55 13.97 -18.75
C SER A 283 11.49 14.28 -20.25
N GLY A 284 11.19 15.53 -20.61
CA GLY A 284 11.16 16.04 -21.99
C GLY A 284 12.40 16.85 -22.39
N HIS A 285 13.12 17.39 -21.40
CA HIS A 285 14.22 18.32 -21.64
C HIS A 285 15.60 17.65 -21.79
N ASN A 286 16.52 18.33 -22.47
CA ASN A 286 17.90 17.87 -22.56
C ASN A 286 18.62 18.06 -21.22
N ALA A 287 18.89 16.95 -20.52
CA ALA A 287 19.55 16.98 -19.21
C ALA A 287 20.98 17.56 -19.21
N LYS A 288 21.61 17.78 -20.38
CA LYS A 288 22.98 18.30 -20.50
C LYS A 288 23.07 19.80 -20.73
N ASP A 289 21.97 20.48 -21.06
CA ASP A 289 22.00 21.93 -21.19
C ASP A 289 21.92 22.63 -19.81
N ALA A 290 22.15 23.94 -19.79
CA ALA A 290 22.20 24.70 -18.55
C ALA A 290 20.89 24.62 -17.74
N MET A 291 19.73 24.57 -18.41
CA MET A 291 18.43 24.49 -17.74
C MET A 291 18.18 23.09 -17.17
N GLY A 292 18.53 22.04 -17.93
CA GLY A 292 18.48 20.65 -17.50
C GLY A 292 19.39 20.39 -16.28
N VAL A 293 20.65 20.83 -16.35
CA VAL A 293 21.59 20.71 -15.22
C VAL A 293 21.10 21.47 -14.00
N GLY A 294 20.61 22.71 -14.18
CA GLY A 294 20.06 23.52 -13.10
C GLY A 294 18.84 22.88 -12.44
N ALA A 295 17.92 22.31 -13.22
CA ALA A 295 16.75 21.61 -12.72
C ALA A 295 17.08 20.31 -11.99
N ASP A 296 18.06 19.54 -12.46
CA ASP A 296 18.53 18.32 -11.78
C ASP A 296 19.19 18.63 -10.43
N LEU A 297 20.02 19.68 -10.38
CA LEU A 297 20.61 20.17 -9.14
C LEU A 297 19.54 20.64 -8.14
N ALA A 298 18.55 21.41 -8.60
CA ALA A 298 17.43 21.85 -7.77
C ALA A 298 16.61 20.66 -7.25
N LEU A 299 16.33 19.66 -8.10
CA LEU A 299 15.63 18.43 -7.71
C LEU A 299 16.38 17.66 -6.62
N LYS A 300 17.70 17.53 -6.75
CA LYS A 300 18.57 16.89 -5.74
C LYS A 300 18.58 17.67 -4.43
N SER A 301 18.78 18.99 -4.50
CA SER A 301 18.76 19.88 -3.34
C SER A 301 17.44 19.82 -2.58
N LEU A 302 16.31 19.89 -3.31
CA LEU A 302 14.98 19.76 -2.74
C LEU A 302 14.78 18.40 -2.07
N THR A 303 15.27 17.32 -2.68
CA THR A 303 15.19 15.97 -2.10
C THR A 303 15.95 15.88 -0.78
N GLU A 304 17.15 16.48 -0.68
CA GLU A 304 17.90 16.55 0.57
C GLU A 304 17.24 17.46 1.61
N ARG A 305 16.66 18.59 1.18
CA ARG A 305 15.88 19.47 2.05
C ARG A 305 14.69 18.75 2.67
N ILE A 306 13.95 17.97 1.89
CA ILE A 306 12.81 17.16 2.36
C ILE A 306 13.27 16.17 3.44
N LYS A 307 14.40 15.50 3.24
CA LYS A 307 15.00 14.59 4.24
C LYS A 307 15.39 15.35 5.51
N LYS A 308 16.08 16.48 5.39
CA LYS A 308 16.55 17.30 6.51
C LYS A 308 15.38 17.85 7.36
N LEU A 309 14.29 18.24 6.70
CA LEU A 309 13.07 18.72 7.35
C LEU A 309 12.17 17.59 7.86
N GLY A 310 12.49 16.32 7.58
CA GLY A 310 11.66 15.18 7.97
C GLY A 310 10.26 15.18 7.33
N LEU A 311 10.10 15.81 6.16
CA LEU A 311 8.80 15.95 5.51
C LEU A 311 8.33 14.60 4.94
N LYS A 312 7.16 14.14 5.40
CA LYS A 312 6.48 12.97 4.83
C LYS A 312 5.61 13.42 3.65
N LEU A 313 6.03 13.07 2.45
CA LEU A 313 5.31 13.44 1.23
C LEU A 313 4.03 12.62 1.05
N PRO A 314 2.95 13.21 0.50
CA PRO A 314 1.72 12.48 0.19
C PRO A 314 1.95 11.39 -0.88
N GLY A 315 1.20 10.28 -0.76
CA GLY A 315 1.21 9.16 -1.71
C GLY A 315 0.72 9.60 -3.09
N GLY A 316 1.66 9.98 -3.95
CA GLY A 316 1.38 10.62 -5.25
C GLY A 316 2.40 11.69 -5.65
N ALA A 317 3.18 12.20 -4.69
CA ALA A 317 4.23 13.21 -4.88
C ALA A 317 5.28 12.86 -5.95
N PHE A 318 5.45 11.58 -6.24
CA PHE A 318 6.42 11.12 -7.21
C PHE A 318 5.89 11.02 -8.65
N GLY A 319 4.57 11.18 -8.85
CA GLY A 319 3.92 10.98 -10.14
C GLY A 319 4.07 9.56 -10.70
N PRO A 320 3.35 9.23 -11.79
CA PRO A 320 3.53 7.97 -12.49
C PRO A 320 4.96 7.86 -13.00
N LEU A 321 5.51 6.65 -12.96
CA LEU A 321 6.80 6.36 -13.56
C LEU A 321 6.70 6.57 -15.08
N THR A 322 7.72 7.16 -15.72
CA THR A 322 7.76 7.39 -17.17
C THR A 322 8.81 6.56 -17.90
N LYS A 323 9.81 6.03 -17.17
CA LYS A 323 10.86 5.13 -17.66
C LYS A 323 11.13 4.03 -16.61
N PRO A 324 11.57 2.82 -16.98
CA PRO A 324 11.92 1.78 -16.02
C PRO A 324 12.91 2.28 -14.96
N ALA A 325 12.69 1.90 -13.70
CA ALA A 325 13.55 2.28 -12.59
C ALA A 325 13.95 1.06 -11.77
N VAL A 326 15.26 0.90 -11.58
CA VAL A 326 15.84 -0.18 -10.78
C VAL A 326 15.53 0.04 -9.31
N ILE A 327 14.97 -0.99 -8.68
CA ILE A 327 14.78 -1.07 -7.22
C ILE A 327 16.02 -1.69 -6.58
N ALA A 328 16.51 -2.80 -7.14
CA ALA A 328 17.75 -3.46 -6.70
C ALA A 328 18.33 -4.35 -7.82
N ASN A 329 19.63 -4.20 -8.10
CA ASN A 329 20.37 -5.06 -9.04
C ASN A 329 21.58 -5.76 -8.40
N PHE A 330 21.86 -5.52 -7.11
CA PHE A 330 22.87 -6.19 -6.29
C PHE A 330 24.34 -6.13 -6.75
N GLU A 331 24.64 -5.39 -7.82
CA GLU A 331 25.98 -5.33 -8.42
C GLU A 331 27.03 -4.68 -7.53
N SER A 332 26.65 -3.80 -6.60
CA SER A 332 27.58 -3.15 -5.66
C SER A 332 28.23 -4.15 -4.70
N GLY A 333 27.63 -5.34 -4.52
CA GLY A 333 28.11 -6.37 -3.60
C GLY A 333 27.87 -6.05 -2.12
N LYS A 334 27.07 -5.01 -1.83
CA LYS A 334 26.66 -4.65 -0.47
C LYS A 334 25.13 -4.70 -0.35
N LEU A 335 24.64 -4.95 0.86
CA LEU A 335 23.22 -4.94 1.20
C LEU A 335 22.73 -3.52 1.48
N GLU A 336 22.75 -2.63 0.48
CA GLU A 336 22.45 -1.19 0.53
C GLU A 336 21.19 -0.81 1.34
N GLY A 337 21.29 -0.76 2.66
CA GLY A 337 20.15 -0.56 3.58
C GLY A 337 19.23 -1.79 3.75
N TRP A 338 19.53 -2.92 3.10
CA TRP A 338 18.79 -4.16 3.31
C TRP A 338 19.16 -4.77 4.66
N ARG A 339 18.14 -5.23 5.40
CA ARG A 339 18.31 -5.84 6.72
C ARG A 339 18.15 -7.35 6.62
N ALA A 340 19.23 -8.06 6.92
CA ALA A 340 19.25 -9.51 7.03
C ALA A 340 18.93 -9.96 8.47
N THR A 341 18.26 -11.11 8.60
CA THR A 341 18.15 -11.88 9.84
C THR A 341 18.51 -13.33 9.57
N GLY A 342 18.95 -14.06 10.59
CA GLY A 342 19.38 -15.45 10.44
C GLY A 342 20.70 -15.57 9.66
N ARG A 343 20.95 -16.75 9.08
CA ARG A 343 22.23 -17.09 8.43
C ARG A 343 22.13 -17.35 6.92
N ALA A 344 20.91 -17.48 6.41
CA ALA A 344 20.62 -17.78 5.00
C ALA A 344 21.31 -16.84 3.99
N PHE A 345 21.28 -15.52 4.23
CA PHE A 345 21.69 -14.51 3.22
C PHE A 345 23.16 -14.06 3.34
N GLY A 346 23.96 -14.70 4.19
CA GLY A 346 25.37 -14.40 4.35
C GLY A 346 25.66 -12.92 4.63
N ARG A 347 26.79 -12.41 4.08
CA ARG A 347 27.21 -11.00 4.23
C ARG A 347 26.75 -10.10 3.08
N GLY A 348 26.06 -10.66 2.07
CA GLY A 348 25.56 -9.91 0.92
C GLY A 348 25.58 -10.69 -0.40
N PRO A 349 25.36 -10.00 -1.53
CA PRO A 349 25.23 -10.61 -2.84
C PRO A 349 26.43 -11.48 -3.24
N CYS A 350 26.18 -12.59 -3.93
CA CYS A 350 27.18 -13.54 -4.41
C CYS A 350 27.13 -13.73 -5.93
N ASP A 351 28.20 -14.28 -6.49
CA ASP A 351 28.20 -14.78 -7.88
C ASP A 351 27.49 -16.14 -7.97
N GLY A 352 27.35 -16.69 -9.17
CA GLY A 352 26.67 -17.98 -9.37
C GLY A 352 27.28 -19.18 -8.63
N LYS A 353 28.53 -19.09 -8.15
CA LYS A 353 29.22 -20.21 -7.49
C LYS A 353 28.86 -20.37 -6.02
N CYS A 354 28.11 -19.43 -5.42
CA CYS A 354 27.62 -19.58 -4.04
C CYS A 354 26.65 -20.78 -3.87
N VAL A 355 26.23 -21.43 -4.96
CA VAL A 355 25.56 -22.72 -4.93
C VAL A 355 26.50 -23.79 -5.54
N PRO A 356 27.46 -24.34 -4.78
CA PRO A 356 28.63 -25.04 -5.32
C PRO A 356 28.32 -26.33 -6.08
N ARG A 357 27.26 -27.07 -5.72
CA ARG A 357 26.89 -28.32 -6.40
C ARG A 357 26.19 -28.08 -7.74
N TYR A 358 25.41 -27.00 -7.84
CA TYR A 358 24.68 -26.62 -9.05
C TYR A 358 24.71 -25.08 -9.18
N PRO A 359 25.75 -24.50 -9.78
CA PRO A 359 25.90 -23.05 -9.83
C PRO A 359 24.69 -22.35 -10.43
N ALA A 360 24.32 -21.23 -9.83
CA ALA A 360 23.24 -20.42 -10.36
C ALA A 360 23.60 -19.80 -11.71
N SER A 361 22.58 -19.60 -12.54
CA SER A 361 22.73 -19.11 -13.90
C SER A 361 21.57 -18.21 -14.30
N ARG A 362 21.76 -17.41 -15.37
CA ARG A 362 20.77 -16.45 -15.90
C ARG A 362 20.37 -15.28 -14.97
N PHE A 363 21.13 -15.03 -13.91
CA PHE A 363 21.12 -13.73 -13.23
C PHE A 363 21.75 -12.64 -14.14
N ALA A 364 21.42 -11.38 -13.91
CA ALA A 364 21.98 -10.22 -14.58
C ALA A 364 23.32 -9.83 -13.96
N GLY A 365 24.20 -9.20 -14.74
CA GLY A 365 25.48 -8.71 -14.22
C GLY A 365 26.38 -9.81 -13.67
N LYS A 366 26.92 -9.58 -12.47
CA LYS A 366 27.92 -10.42 -11.80
C LYS A 366 27.43 -10.98 -10.47
N ARG A 367 26.38 -10.41 -9.87
CA ARG A 367 25.98 -10.73 -8.49
C ARG A 367 24.46 -10.88 -8.38
N MET A 368 24.04 -11.67 -7.40
CA MET A 368 22.63 -11.91 -7.08
C MET A 368 22.49 -12.18 -5.57
N ILE A 369 21.26 -12.15 -5.07
CA ILE A 369 20.95 -12.65 -3.73
C ILE A 369 20.74 -14.16 -3.78
N SER A 370 21.34 -14.86 -2.82
CA SER A 370 21.10 -16.27 -2.54
C SER A 370 20.82 -16.46 -1.06
N SER A 371 19.90 -17.35 -0.71
CA SER A 371 19.73 -17.81 0.67
C SER A 371 20.52 -19.10 0.98
N TYR A 372 21.35 -19.59 0.04
CA TYR A 372 22.11 -20.83 0.17
C TYR A 372 23.49 -20.67 0.87
N HIS A 373 23.80 -19.54 1.52
CA HIS A 373 25.18 -19.27 1.98
C HIS A 373 25.75 -20.31 2.95
N GLU A 374 24.91 -20.90 3.81
CA GLU A 374 25.28 -22.00 4.71
C GLU A 374 24.55 -23.32 4.35
N GLY A 375 24.07 -23.42 3.11
CA GLY A 375 23.30 -24.55 2.60
C GLY A 375 21.80 -24.50 2.89
N ASP A 376 21.09 -25.53 2.43
CA ASP A 376 19.62 -25.64 2.45
C ASP A 376 19.00 -25.68 3.87
N ASP A 377 19.79 -25.86 4.93
CA ASP A 377 19.27 -25.85 6.31
C ASP A 377 19.39 -24.49 6.99
N SER A 378 19.96 -23.51 6.28
CA SER A 378 20.13 -22.15 6.79
C SER A 378 18.86 -21.33 6.57
N THR A 379 18.43 -20.62 7.62
CA THR A 379 17.19 -19.85 7.60
C THR A 379 17.43 -18.38 7.86
N GLY A 380 16.53 -17.52 7.41
CA GLY A 380 16.61 -16.08 7.58
C GLY A 380 15.63 -15.28 6.75
N THR A 381 15.69 -13.96 6.90
CA THR A 381 14.98 -13.02 6.03
C THR A 381 15.90 -11.92 5.55
N LEU A 382 15.63 -11.38 4.37
CA LEU A 382 16.30 -10.21 3.82
C LEU A 382 15.23 -9.18 3.42
N THR A 383 15.21 -8.05 4.11
CA THR A 383 14.15 -7.02 3.99
C THR A 383 14.72 -5.73 3.41
N SER A 384 14.10 -5.20 2.36
CA SER A 384 14.55 -3.98 1.69
C SER A 384 14.26 -2.71 2.50
N PRO A 385 14.91 -1.59 2.17
CA PRO A 385 14.37 -0.27 2.47
C PRO A 385 12.97 -0.09 1.86
N GLY A 386 12.17 0.80 2.43
CA GLY A 386 10.89 1.19 1.84
C GLY A 386 11.08 1.95 0.52
N PHE A 387 10.27 1.65 -0.49
CA PHE A 387 10.26 2.35 -1.77
C PHE A 387 8.83 2.64 -2.22
N VAL A 388 8.65 3.66 -3.05
CA VAL A 388 7.33 4.00 -3.61
C VAL A 388 7.12 3.23 -4.91
N ILE A 389 5.98 2.55 -5.02
CA ILE A 389 5.51 1.96 -6.27
C ILE A 389 5.01 3.10 -7.16
N ARG A 390 5.74 3.39 -8.23
CA ARG A 390 5.39 4.46 -9.19
C ARG A 390 4.97 3.89 -10.54
N GLY A 391 5.47 2.70 -10.87
CA GLY A 391 5.12 1.94 -12.06
C GLY A 391 3.82 1.16 -11.93
N ARG A 392 3.42 0.56 -13.05
CA ARG A 392 2.28 -0.37 -13.15
C ARG A 392 2.72 -1.83 -13.03
N ALA A 393 4.01 -2.11 -13.17
CA ALA A 393 4.57 -3.45 -13.05
C ALA A 393 5.90 -3.44 -12.28
N ILE A 394 6.20 -4.55 -11.61
CA ILE A 394 7.51 -4.83 -11.03
C ILE A 394 7.99 -6.17 -11.59
N THR A 395 9.17 -6.21 -12.20
CA THR A 395 9.80 -7.42 -12.72
C THR A 395 11.05 -7.76 -11.93
N PHE A 396 11.41 -9.04 -11.91
CA PHE A 396 12.59 -9.55 -11.23
C PHE A 396 13.03 -10.89 -11.84
N LEU A 397 14.24 -11.32 -11.50
CA LEU A 397 14.76 -12.65 -11.77
C LEU A 397 14.63 -13.51 -10.52
N VAL A 398 14.07 -14.72 -10.65
CA VAL A 398 13.84 -15.63 -9.53
C VAL A 398 14.24 -17.08 -9.83
N GLY A 399 14.88 -17.73 -8.87
CA GLY A 399 15.27 -19.14 -8.86
C GLY A 399 15.13 -19.74 -7.46
N GLY A 400 15.57 -20.99 -7.27
CA GLY A 400 15.47 -21.75 -6.02
C GLY A 400 14.17 -22.56 -5.90
N GLY A 401 13.79 -22.91 -4.67
CA GLY A 401 12.66 -23.76 -4.35
C GLY A 401 11.29 -23.10 -4.46
N ARG A 402 10.25 -23.93 -4.52
CA ARG A 402 8.85 -23.51 -4.69
C ARG A 402 8.04 -23.72 -3.40
N PHE A 403 8.35 -22.95 -2.35
CA PHE A 403 7.68 -23.07 -1.05
C PHE A 403 6.99 -21.75 -0.63
N PRO A 404 5.74 -21.51 -1.07
CA PRO A 404 5.02 -20.29 -0.71
C PRO A 404 4.97 -20.06 0.80
N GLY A 405 5.23 -18.83 1.23
CA GLY A 405 5.23 -18.43 2.65
C GLY A 405 6.44 -18.89 3.47
N GLN A 406 7.31 -19.74 2.93
CA GLN A 406 8.49 -20.27 3.64
C GLN A 406 9.80 -19.94 2.90
N THR A 407 9.87 -20.14 1.59
CA THR A 407 11.03 -19.84 0.74
C THR A 407 10.52 -19.07 -0.48
N CYS A 408 10.45 -17.74 -0.35
CA CYS A 408 9.71 -16.86 -1.27
C CYS A 408 10.18 -15.41 -1.18
N MET A 409 9.83 -14.59 -2.18
CA MET A 409 9.90 -13.14 -2.10
C MET A 409 8.49 -12.55 -2.05
N ASN A 410 8.27 -11.65 -1.10
CA ASN A 410 7.01 -10.98 -0.84
C ASN A 410 7.11 -9.48 -1.14
N LEU A 411 6.05 -8.93 -1.73
CA LEU A 411 5.78 -7.48 -1.73
C LEU A 411 4.88 -7.16 -0.55
N ILE A 412 5.32 -6.26 0.32
CA ILE A 412 4.59 -5.85 1.51
C ILE A 412 4.16 -4.40 1.36
N VAL A 413 2.87 -4.13 1.55
CA VAL A 413 2.27 -2.79 1.52
C VAL A 413 1.34 -2.67 2.72
N ASP A 414 1.42 -1.56 3.46
CA ASP A 414 0.62 -1.33 4.68
C ASP A 414 0.75 -2.50 5.68
N GLY A 415 1.98 -3.03 5.83
CA GLY A 415 2.31 -4.17 6.71
C GLY A 415 1.74 -5.52 6.28
N LYS A 416 1.11 -5.63 5.09
CA LYS A 416 0.51 -6.85 4.57
C LYS A 416 1.23 -7.36 3.34
N VAL A 417 1.41 -8.67 3.24
CA VAL A 417 1.87 -9.31 2.00
C VAL A 417 0.77 -9.18 0.96
N VAL A 418 1.06 -8.46 -0.13
CA VAL A 418 0.10 -8.20 -1.23
C VAL A 418 0.45 -8.94 -2.51
N ARG A 419 1.71 -9.37 -2.68
CA ARG A 419 2.17 -10.27 -3.75
C ARG A 419 3.24 -11.21 -3.20
N THR A 420 3.32 -12.40 -3.76
CA THR A 420 4.35 -13.40 -3.43
C THR A 420 4.84 -14.07 -4.70
N VAL A 421 6.11 -14.39 -4.75
CA VAL A 421 6.72 -15.23 -5.78
C VAL A 421 7.64 -16.25 -5.13
N THR A 422 7.79 -17.38 -5.80
CA THR A 422 8.66 -18.48 -5.38
C THR A 422 9.57 -18.87 -6.53
N GLY A 423 10.63 -19.62 -6.23
CA GLY A 423 11.40 -20.32 -7.24
C GLY A 423 10.59 -21.43 -7.92
N HIS A 424 11.29 -22.21 -8.73
CA HIS A 424 10.69 -23.25 -9.57
C HIS A 424 11.51 -24.54 -9.55
N TYR A 425 12.14 -24.83 -8.40
CA TYR A 425 13.07 -25.95 -8.21
C TYR A 425 14.22 -25.92 -9.21
N SER A 426 14.83 -24.75 -9.36
CA SER A 426 15.88 -24.52 -10.35
C SER A 426 16.84 -23.41 -9.91
N ASN A 427 18.15 -23.63 -10.07
CA ASN A 427 19.17 -22.60 -9.85
C ASN A 427 19.35 -21.68 -11.07
N THR A 428 18.62 -21.95 -12.15
CA THR A 428 18.54 -21.07 -13.30
C THR A 428 17.44 -20.04 -13.04
N LEU A 429 17.81 -18.76 -12.89
CA LEU A 429 16.85 -17.71 -12.66
C LEU A 429 16.03 -17.46 -13.93
N ARG A 430 14.73 -17.20 -13.73
CA ARG A 430 13.80 -16.82 -14.81
C ARG A 430 13.25 -15.43 -14.54
N ALA A 431 12.92 -14.72 -15.61
CA ALA A 431 12.16 -13.48 -15.52
C ALA A 431 10.73 -13.78 -15.06
N ASP A 432 10.26 -13.02 -14.08
CA ASP A 432 8.91 -13.07 -13.52
C ASP A 432 8.52 -11.64 -13.07
N GLY A 433 7.29 -11.44 -12.64
CA GLY A 433 6.87 -10.11 -12.19
C GLY A 433 5.43 -10.03 -11.67
N TRP A 434 5.06 -8.84 -11.22
CA TRP A 434 3.74 -8.51 -10.71
C TRP A 434 3.13 -7.30 -11.42
N ASP A 435 1.82 -7.37 -11.70
CA ASP A 435 1.00 -6.19 -11.88
C ASP A 435 0.78 -5.53 -10.50
N VAL A 436 1.13 -4.25 -10.44
CA VAL A 436 1.04 -3.41 -9.24
C VAL A 436 0.33 -2.08 -9.53
N ALA A 437 -0.42 -1.98 -10.62
CA ALA A 437 -1.18 -0.78 -10.97
C ALA A 437 -2.18 -0.39 -9.88
N ASP A 438 -2.74 -1.37 -9.17
CA ASP A 438 -3.61 -1.20 -7.98
C ASP A 438 -2.87 -0.66 -6.74
N LEU A 439 -1.53 -0.70 -6.76
CA LEU A 439 -0.66 -0.29 -5.66
C LEU A 439 0.14 0.98 -5.97
N THR A 440 -0.07 1.61 -7.13
CA THR A 440 0.63 2.84 -7.50
C THR A 440 0.42 3.95 -6.46
N GLY A 441 1.51 4.62 -6.10
CA GLY A 441 1.55 5.68 -5.08
C GLY A 441 1.77 5.17 -3.66
N LYS A 442 1.68 3.86 -3.41
CA LYS A 442 1.90 3.29 -2.08
C LYS A 442 3.38 3.03 -1.80
N THR A 443 3.75 3.12 -0.52
CA THR A 443 5.05 2.67 -0.03
C THR A 443 5.03 1.16 0.16
N ALA A 444 6.04 0.48 -0.37
CA ALA A 444 6.21 -0.95 -0.30
C ALA A 444 7.58 -1.33 0.25
N VAL A 445 7.68 -2.55 0.76
CA VAL A 445 8.91 -3.22 1.18
C VAL A 445 8.96 -4.58 0.52
N LEU A 446 10.14 -5.00 0.05
CA LEU A 446 10.38 -6.36 -0.39
C LEU A 446 10.94 -7.18 0.76
N GLN A 447 10.40 -8.37 0.95
CA GLN A 447 10.90 -9.32 1.94
C GLN A 447 11.19 -10.65 1.25
N ILE A 448 12.46 -11.04 1.26
CA ILE A 448 12.91 -12.36 0.80
C ILE A 448 13.02 -13.23 2.04
N ILE A 449 12.30 -14.35 2.07
CA ILE A 449 12.23 -15.27 3.21
C ILE A 449 12.82 -16.59 2.79
N ASP A 450 13.59 -17.18 3.69
CA ASP A 450 13.91 -18.59 3.68
C ASP A 450 13.84 -19.17 5.09
N ASN A 451 12.74 -19.81 5.43
CA ASN A 451 12.46 -20.37 6.75
C ASN A 451 12.23 -21.88 6.72
N ARG A 452 12.65 -22.52 5.63
CA ARG A 452 12.55 -23.97 5.45
C ARG A 452 13.92 -24.62 5.62
N LYS A 453 13.92 -25.93 5.86
CA LYS A 453 15.11 -26.77 5.86
C LYS A 453 14.96 -27.91 4.86
N GLY A 454 16.07 -28.48 4.44
CA GLY A 454 16.13 -29.61 3.51
C GLY A 454 16.08 -29.20 2.04
N HIS A 455 16.14 -30.19 1.15
CA HIS A 455 16.36 -29.99 -0.28
C HIS A 455 15.51 -28.86 -0.90
N TRP A 456 16.19 -27.97 -1.63
CA TRP A 456 15.59 -26.80 -2.28
C TRP A 456 15.04 -25.72 -1.34
N ALA A 457 15.35 -25.78 -0.05
CA ALA A 457 15.09 -24.66 0.86
C ALA A 457 16.12 -23.56 0.66
N HIS A 458 16.08 -22.96 -0.54
CA HIS A 458 16.74 -21.71 -0.86
C HIS A 458 16.01 -20.95 -1.97
N ILE A 459 16.24 -19.65 -2.04
CA ILE A 459 15.73 -18.76 -3.07
C ILE A 459 16.86 -17.90 -3.65
N LEU A 460 16.77 -17.66 -4.95
CA LEU A 460 17.69 -16.80 -5.70
C LEU A 460 16.91 -15.63 -6.28
N ILE A 461 17.39 -14.40 -6.07
CA ILE A 461 16.71 -13.18 -6.52
C ILE A 461 17.71 -12.21 -7.15
N ASP A 462 17.32 -11.59 -8.26
CA ASP A 462 18.12 -10.57 -8.92
C ASP A 462 17.27 -9.58 -9.76
N GLU A 463 17.86 -8.45 -10.17
CA GLU A 463 17.36 -7.48 -11.15
C GLU A 463 15.89 -7.04 -10.94
N ILE A 464 15.61 -6.43 -9.79
CA ILE A 464 14.28 -5.94 -9.43
C ILE A 464 14.07 -4.54 -10.03
N VAL A 465 13.08 -4.41 -10.90
CA VAL A 465 12.83 -3.18 -11.69
C VAL A 465 11.34 -2.88 -11.72
N GLN A 466 10.94 -1.63 -11.48
CA GLN A 466 9.57 -1.19 -11.74
C GLN A 466 9.45 -0.51 -13.10
N HIS A 467 8.31 -0.69 -13.75
CA HIS A 467 8.07 -0.27 -15.13
C HIS A 467 6.80 0.58 -15.27
N PRO A 468 6.79 1.55 -16.20
CA PRO A 468 5.63 2.40 -16.44
C PRO A 468 4.48 1.65 -17.15
N GLY A 469 4.80 0.67 -18.01
CA GLY A 469 3.84 -0.10 -18.81
C GLY A 469 3.20 -1.27 -18.07
N LYS A 470 2.21 -1.92 -18.71
CA LYS A 470 1.62 -3.15 -18.18
C LYS A 470 2.65 -4.27 -18.24
N ILE A 471 2.46 -5.28 -17.39
CA ILE A 471 3.42 -6.39 -17.30
C ILE A 471 3.54 -7.18 -18.62
N ASP A 472 2.45 -7.30 -19.37
CA ASP A 472 2.42 -8.03 -20.64
C ASP A 472 3.21 -7.34 -21.76
N ASP A 473 3.38 -6.01 -21.66
CA ASP A 473 4.10 -5.20 -22.64
C ASP A 473 5.62 -5.20 -22.39
N ILE A 474 6.07 -5.74 -21.25
CA ILE A 474 7.48 -5.75 -20.89
C ILE A 474 8.18 -6.91 -21.59
N PRO A 475 9.23 -6.65 -22.40
CA PRO A 475 9.95 -7.71 -23.10
C PRO A 475 10.48 -8.74 -22.11
N LYS A 476 10.02 -9.98 -22.22
CA LYS A 476 10.63 -11.11 -21.51
C LYS A 476 12.04 -11.25 -22.04
N ARG A 477 13.04 -11.01 -21.20
CA ARG A 477 14.45 -11.01 -21.60
C ARG A 477 14.76 -12.31 -22.36
N PRO A 478 15.32 -12.26 -23.59
CA PRO A 478 15.65 -13.48 -24.32
C PRO A 478 16.62 -14.31 -23.49
N SER A 479 16.38 -15.62 -23.39
CA SER A 479 17.39 -16.57 -22.93
C SER A 479 18.61 -16.40 -23.83
N ARG A 480 19.71 -15.88 -23.26
CA ARG A 480 20.98 -15.75 -24.00
C ARG A 480 21.31 -17.14 -24.59
N PRO A 481 21.70 -17.25 -25.87
CA PRO A 481 22.16 -18.52 -26.42
C PRO A 481 23.32 -19.02 -25.57
N ALA A 482 23.38 -20.35 -25.36
CA ALA A 482 24.53 -20.97 -24.71
C ALA A 482 25.81 -20.46 -25.38
N LEU A 483 26.78 -20.01 -24.58
CA LEU A 483 28.11 -19.68 -25.09
C LEU A 483 28.59 -20.85 -25.96
N PRO A 484 29.15 -20.59 -27.15
CA PRO A 484 29.66 -21.67 -27.99
C PRO A 484 30.65 -22.48 -27.15
N ARG A 485 30.42 -23.81 -27.07
CA ARG A 485 31.33 -24.72 -26.40
C ARG A 485 32.73 -24.40 -26.90
N LYS A 486 33.67 -24.08 -26.00
CA LYS A 486 35.08 -23.95 -26.36
C LYS A 486 35.43 -25.21 -27.15
N ARG A 487 35.81 -25.05 -28.42
CA ARG A 487 36.35 -26.14 -29.23
C ARG A 487 37.44 -26.78 -28.39
N THR A 488 37.24 -28.05 -28.04
CA THR A 488 38.28 -28.88 -27.46
C THR A 488 39.45 -28.80 -28.44
N ILE A 489 40.55 -28.17 -28.04
CA ILE A 489 41.79 -28.28 -28.79
C ILE A 489 42.18 -29.75 -28.65
N THR A 490 41.89 -30.53 -29.69
CA THR A 490 42.44 -31.88 -29.85
C THR A 490 43.95 -31.75 -29.83
N ARG A 491 44.58 -32.23 -28.75
CA ARG A 491 46.02 -32.46 -28.70
C ARG A 491 46.43 -33.27 -29.94
N PRO A 492 47.48 -32.89 -30.67
CA PRO A 492 47.95 -33.69 -31.79
C PRO A 492 48.35 -35.09 -31.30
N ARG A 493 47.90 -36.12 -32.01
CA ARG A 493 48.26 -37.52 -31.77
C ARG A 493 49.78 -37.65 -31.85
N ARG A 494 50.40 -38.27 -30.83
CA ARG A 494 51.80 -38.73 -30.93
C ARG A 494 51.93 -39.68 -32.13
N PRO A 495 52.96 -39.54 -32.98
CA PRO A 495 53.20 -40.50 -34.04
C PRO A 495 53.55 -41.87 -33.46
N SER A 496 52.94 -42.91 -34.03
CA SER A 496 53.21 -44.31 -33.69
C SER A 496 54.65 -44.69 -34.06
N PRO A 497 55.36 -45.50 -33.25
CA PRO A 497 56.71 -45.94 -33.58
C PRO A 497 56.70 -46.86 -34.82
N PRO A 498 57.75 -46.82 -35.66
CA PRO A 498 57.81 -47.58 -36.91
C PRO A 498 57.81 -49.09 -36.67
N ARG A 499 57.03 -49.79 -37.50
CA ARG A 499 56.86 -51.24 -37.50
C ARG A 499 58.15 -51.88 -38.00
N ARG A 500 58.86 -52.64 -37.15
CA ARG A 500 60.02 -53.45 -37.53
C ARG A 500 59.59 -54.51 -38.55
N GLU A 501 60.06 -54.40 -39.79
CA GLU A 501 60.13 -55.52 -40.71
C GLU A 501 61.16 -56.54 -40.20
N ARG A 502 60.73 -57.78 -40.03
CA ARG A 502 61.62 -58.92 -39.81
C ARG A 502 62.38 -59.20 -41.12
N LYS A 503 63.68 -58.92 -41.17
CA LYS A 503 64.55 -59.62 -42.12
C LYS A 503 64.95 -60.95 -41.51
N ARG A 504 64.59 -62.03 -42.22
CA ARG A 504 65.12 -63.38 -42.02
C ARG A 504 66.62 -63.35 -42.36
N GLY A 505 67.40 -63.93 -41.45
CA GLY A 505 68.76 -64.40 -41.62
C GLY A 505 68.89 -65.52 -40.61
#